data_AF-A0A1A7C453-F1
#
_entry.id   AF-A0A1A7C453-F1
#
_cell.length_a   1.000
_cell.length_b   1.000
_cell.length_c   1.000
_cell.angle_alpha   90.00
_cell.angle_beta   90.00
_cell.angle_gamma   90.00
#
_symmetry.space_group_name_H-M   'P 1'
#
loop_
_entity.id
_entity.type
_entity.pdbx_description
1 polymer ?
#
loop_
_entity_poly.entity_id
_entity_poly.type
_entity_poly.pdbx_seq_one_letter_code
_entity_poly.pdbx_strand_id
1 'polypeptide(L)'
;MHITTLAIPLSALLLTACAPMAARYSQDALPATVQVPAGHQVTMQTVGVGKIAYECKAKKDMSGHEWVFGGPDAVLNDRGGMQVGTYVGPPATWASRDGSAVTATQVAVAPAGAGNIPYQLVKANPATGSGAMQGISYIQRVATKGGVAPASACSASNLGAKQWVPYQADYIFWKAA
;
A
#
# COMPACT_ATOMS: atom_id res chain seq x y z
N MET A 1 -7.68 -65.23 48.85
CA MET A 1 -7.42 -64.75 47.48
C MET A 1 -7.43 -63.24 47.52
N HIS A 2 -6.29 -62.60 47.29
CA HIS A 2 -6.13 -61.14 47.32
C HIS A 2 -6.42 -60.57 45.92
N ILE A 3 -7.28 -59.55 45.82
CA ILE A 3 -7.49 -58.79 44.58
C ILE A 3 -6.98 -57.37 44.83
N THR A 4 -5.87 -57.06 44.17
CA THR A 4 -5.14 -55.79 44.26
C THR A 4 -5.70 -54.81 43.23
N THR A 5 -6.15 -53.64 43.68
CA THR A 5 -6.61 -52.52 42.85
C THR A 5 -5.42 -51.81 42.20
N LEU A 6 -5.38 -51.75 40.85
CA LEU A 6 -4.41 -50.95 40.10
C LEU A 6 -4.95 -49.53 39.86
N ALA A 7 -4.23 -48.54 40.39
CA ALA A 7 -4.40 -47.13 40.05
C ALA A 7 -3.56 -46.78 38.81
N ILE A 8 -4.18 -46.16 37.80
CA ILE A 8 -3.52 -45.70 36.57
C ILE A 8 -3.26 -44.19 36.72
N PRO A 9 -2.00 -43.71 36.61
CA PRO A 9 -1.72 -42.28 36.63
C PRO A 9 -1.97 -41.68 35.24
N LEU A 10 -2.80 -40.64 35.19
CA LEU A 10 -3.07 -39.87 33.98
C LEU A 10 -1.98 -38.78 33.83
N SER A 11 -0.96 -39.04 33.01
CA SER A 11 0.06 -38.05 32.67
C SER A 11 -0.49 -37.06 31.64
N ALA A 12 -0.67 -35.79 32.05
CA ALA A 12 -1.06 -34.70 31.16
C ALA A 12 0.15 -34.24 30.31
N LEU A 13 0.12 -34.51 29.00
CA LEU A 13 1.06 -33.92 28.03
C LEU A 13 0.69 -32.44 27.81
N LEU A 14 1.57 -31.53 28.24
CA LEU A 14 1.53 -30.13 27.85
C LEU A 14 2.06 -30.00 26.41
N LEU A 15 1.17 -29.83 25.42
CA LEU A 15 1.55 -29.42 24.08
C LEU A 15 1.89 -27.91 24.08
N THR A 16 3.17 -27.59 24.02
CA THR A 16 3.67 -26.25 23.70
C THR A 16 3.38 -25.95 22.23
N ALA A 17 2.32 -25.18 21.97
CA ALA A 17 1.98 -24.70 20.64
C ALA A 17 3.01 -23.65 20.17
N CYS A 18 3.90 -24.02 19.26
CA CYS A 18 4.68 -23.07 18.47
C CYS A 18 3.72 -22.31 17.55
N ALA A 19 3.27 -21.12 17.95
CA ALA A 19 2.58 -20.22 17.03
C ALA A 19 3.56 -19.81 15.90
N PRO A 20 3.16 -19.87 14.62
CA PRO A 20 4.01 -19.39 13.54
C PRO A 20 4.22 -17.89 13.72
N MET A 21 5.46 -17.49 13.95
CA MET A 21 5.85 -16.09 13.98
C MET A 21 5.60 -15.53 12.58
N ALA A 22 4.55 -14.72 12.41
CA ALA A 22 4.23 -14.10 11.13
C ALA A 22 5.49 -13.42 10.59
N ALA A 23 5.90 -13.80 9.38
CA ALA A 23 7.09 -13.23 8.75
C ALA A 23 6.90 -11.71 8.65
N ARG A 24 7.87 -10.97 9.20
CA ARG A 24 7.91 -9.51 9.06
C ARG A 24 8.10 -9.17 7.59
N TYR A 25 7.47 -8.10 7.13
CA TYR A 25 7.69 -7.60 5.77
C TYR A 25 9.18 -7.28 5.55
N SER A 26 9.74 -7.79 4.46
CA SER A 26 11.07 -7.42 3.95
C SER A 26 10.92 -6.63 2.66
N GLN A 27 11.79 -5.63 2.50
CA GLN A 27 11.90 -4.80 1.30
C GLN A 27 13.13 -5.14 0.45
N ASP A 28 13.86 -6.22 0.76
CA ASP A 28 15.15 -6.53 0.14
C ASP A 28 15.06 -6.77 -1.37
N ALA A 29 13.89 -7.20 -1.84
CA ALA A 29 13.60 -7.40 -3.26
C ALA A 29 13.26 -6.10 -4.02
N LEU A 30 13.12 -4.97 -3.32
CA LEU A 30 12.82 -3.68 -3.95
C LEU A 30 14.10 -2.98 -4.43
N PRO A 31 14.03 -2.18 -5.51
CA PRO A 31 15.11 -1.28 -5.87
C PRO A 31 15.49 -0.36 -4.70
N ALA A 32 16.79 -0.18 -4.48
CA ALA A 32 17.31 0.55 -3.31
C ALA A 32 16.74 1.97 -3.15
N THR A 33 16.44 2.66 -4.25
CA THR A 33 15.88 4.02 -4.23
C THR A 33 14.48 4.11 -3.62
N VAL A 34 13.71 3.02 -3.64
CA VAL A 34 12.35 2.97 -3.06
C VAL A 34 12.28 2.21 -1.74
N GLN A 35 13.44 1.81 -1.18
CA GLN A 35 13.50 1.24 0.16
C GLN A 35 13.40 2.33 1.24
N VAL A 36 12.70 2.04 2.34
CA VAL A 36 12.68 2.89 3.53
C VAL A 36 14.05 2.82 4.22
N PRO A 37 14.64 3.95 4.62
CA PRO A 37 15.90 3.98 5.35
C PRO A 37 15.85 3.17 6.65
N ALA A 38 17.02 2.70 7.11
CA ALA A 38 17.16 2.06 8.42
C ALA A 38 16.62 2.94 9.58
N GLY A 39 16.36 2.32 10.73
CA GLY A 39 15.75 3.00 11.88
C GLY A 39 14.23 3.15 11.78
N HIS A 40 13.59 2.41 10.88
CA HIS A 40 12.15 2.42 10.67
C HIS A 40 11.58 1.00 10.74
N GLN A 41 10.33 0.90 11.19
CA GLN A 41 9.62 -0.37 11.31
C GLN A 41 8.21 -0.30 10.70
N VAL A 42 7.78 -1.41 10.11
CA VAL A 42 6.44 -1.55 9.54
C VAL A 42 5.41 -1.58 10.66
N THR A 43 4.41 -0.71 10.58
CA THR A 43 3.28 -0.68 11.51
C THR A 43 1.97 -1.08 10.88
N MET A 44 1.86 -1.01 9.55
CA MET A 44 0.65 -1.41 8.83
C MET A 44 0.99 -1.84 7.41
N GLN A 45 0.23 -2.82 6.90
CA GLN A 45 0.25 -3.22 5.51
C GLN A 45 -1.19 -3.27 5.01
N THR A 46 -1.44 -2.65 3.87
CA THR A 46 -2.76 -2.67 3.23
C THR A 46 -2.65 -3.00 1.75
N VAL A 47 -3.72 -3.53 1.19
CA VAL A 47 -3.91 -3.71 -0.25
C VAL A 47 -4.84 -2.60 -0.72
N GLY A 48 -4.30 -1.69 -1.52
CA GLY A 48 -5.05 -0.67 -2.23
C GLY A 48 -5.70 -1.25 -3.47
N VAL A 49 -7.01 -1.11 -3.60
CA VAL A 49 -7.77 -1.52 -4.81
C VAL A 49 -8.63 -0.33 -5.25
N GLY A 50 -8.53 0.02 -6.53
CA GLY A 50 -9.30 1.14 -7.05
C GLY A 50 -8.93 1.48 -8.47
N LYS A 51 -8.92 2.78 -8.77
CA LYS A 51 -8.71 3.33 -10.10
C LYS A 51 -7.83 4.56 -10.06
N ILE A 52 -7.09 4.79 -11.14
CA ILE A 52 -6.32 6.01 -11.38
C ILE A 52 -7.04 6.84 -12.44
N ALA A 53 -7.28 8.11 -12.15
CA ALA A 53 -7.73 9.07 -13.13
C ALA A 53 -6.58 9.50 -14.02
N TYR A 54 -6.84 9.54 -15.33
CA TYR A 54 -6.00 10.18 -16.34
C TYR A 54 -6.82 11.22 -17.09
N GLU A 55 -6.18 12.32 -17.45
CA GLU A 55 -6.79 13.37 -18.28
C GLU A 55 -5.90 13.63 -19.49
N CYS A 56 -6.48 13.63 -20.68
CA CYS A 56 -5.76 13.96 -21.89
C CYS A 56 -5.50 15.47 -21.93
N LYS A 57 -4.22 15.88 -21.92
CA LYS A 57 -3.81 17.28 -21.89
C LYS A 57 -2.81 17.58 -23.00
N ALA A 58 -2.73 18.85 -23.37
CA ALA A 58 -1.60 19.34 -24.16
C ALA A 58 -0.32 19.20 -23.32
N LYS A 59 0.75 18.74 -23.97
CA LYS A 59 2.07 18.69 -23.34
C LYS A 59 2.54 20.10 -23.04
N LYS A 60 3.27 20.26 -21.93
CA LYS A 60 3.79 21.57 -21.50
C LYS A 60 4.77 22.19 -22.50
N ASP A 61 5.48 21.36 -23.27
CA ASP A 61 6.41 21.77 -24.31
C ASP A 61 5.73 22.04 -25.68
N MET A 62 4.40 21.97 -25.73
CA MET A 62 3.59 22.15 -26.94
C MET A 62 3.89 21.13 -28.06
N SER A 63 4.61 20.03 -27.77
CA SER A 63 4.98 19.00 -28.76
C SER A 63 3.85 18.03 -29.11
N GLY A 64 2.67 18.19 -28.50
CA GLY A 64 1.51 17.35 -28.74
C GLY A 64 0.66 17.20 -27.49
N HIS A 65 0.15 15.99 -27.27
CA HIS A 65 -0.78 15.68 -26.18
C HIS A 65 -0.31 14.44 -25.41
N GLU A 66 -0.70 14.33 -24.14
CA GLU A 66 -0.37 13.20 -23.29
C GLU A 66 -1.47 12.94 -22.25
N TRP A 67 -1.59 11.68 -21.83
CA TRP A 67 -2.38 11.33 -20.66
C TRP A 67 -1.64 11.75 -19.39
N VAL A 68 -2.16 12.73 -18.68
CA VAL A 68 -1.60 13.22 -17.43
C VAL A 68 -2.27 12.52 -16.26
N PHE A 69 -1.45 12.06 -15.29
CA PHE A 69 -1.93 11.47 -14.04
C PHE A 69 -2.79 12.48 -13.27
N GLY A 70 -4.05 12.14 -13.05
CA GLY A 70 -5.04 12.96 -12.36
C GLY A 70 -5.15 12.68 -10.87
N GLY A 71 -4.94 11.43 -10.45
CA GLY A 71 -5.02 11.04 -9.04
C GLY A 71 -5.61 9.64 -8.82
N PRO A 72 -5.38 9.04 -7.65
CA PRO A 72 -5.98 7.77 -7.26
C PRO A 72 -7.37 7.97 -6.64
N ASP A 73 -8.22 6.96 -6.78
CA ASP A 73 -9.43 6.75 -6.00
C ASP A 73 -9.47 5.25 -5.63
N ALA A 74 -9.06 4.94 -4.39
CA ALA A 74 -8.90 3.57 -3.93
C ALA A 74 -9.33 3.38 -2.47
N VAL A 75 -9.80 2.16 -2.19
CA VAL A 75 -9.95 1.66 -0.82
C VAL A 75 -8.65 0.99 -0.38
N LEU A 76 -8.36 1.03 0.91
CA LEU A 76 -7.25 0.31 1.53
C LEU A 76 -7.83 -0.81 2.38
N ASN A 77 -7.49 -2.05 2.04
CA ASN A 77 -7.93 -3.25 2.77
C ASN A 77 -6.78 -3.82 3.60
N ASP A 78 -7.05 -4.36 4.78
CA ASP A 78 -6.05 -5.16 5.49
C ASP A 78 -5.78 -6.50 4.77
N ARG A 79 -4.85 -7.30 5.31
CA ARG A 79 -4.51 -8.61 4.75
C ARG A 79 -5.67 -9.63 4.84
N GLY A 80 -6.67 -9.39 5.70
CA GLY A 80 -7.90 -10.17 5.79
C GLY A 80 -8.97 -9.73 4.80
N GLY A 81 -8.74 -8.67 4.02
CA GLY A 81 -9.67 -8.12 3.04
C GLY A 81 -10.66 -7.12 3.61
N MET A 82 -10.57 -6.76 4.90
CA MET A 82 -11.45 -5.74 5.48
C MET A 82 -10.96 -4.35 5.12
N GLN A 83 -11.89 -3.48 4.72
CA GLN A 83 -11.55 -2.08 4.46
C GLN A 83 -11.15 -1.38 5.77
N VAL A 84 -9.94 -0.82 5.78
CA VAL A 84 -9.36 -0.07 6.91
C VAL A 84 -9.09 1.41 6.58
N GLY A 85 -9.21 1.80 5.32
CA GLY A 85 -9.00 3.18 4.92
C GLY A 85 -9.27 3.47 3.45
N THR A 86 -8.78 4.62 2.99
CA THR A 86 -8.82 5.08 1.60
C THR A 86 -7.50 5.75 1.20
N TYR A 87 -7.24 5.75 -0.10
CA TYR A 87 -6.16 6.50 -0.72
C TYR A 87 -6.70 7.30 -1.91
N VAL A 88 -6.67 8.62 -1.78
CA VAL A 88 -7.27 9.56 -2.73
C VAL A 88 -6.34 10.73 -3.03
N GLY A 89 -6.56 11.45 -4.13
CA GLY A 89 -5.86 12.71 -4.39
C GLY A 89 -6.33 13.42 -5.66
N PRO A 90 -5.82 14.63 -5.95
CA PRO A 90 -4.78 15.36 -5.20
C PRO A 90 -5.32 16.23 -4.04
N PRO A 91 -4.52 16.49 -2.97
CA PRO A 91 -3.21 15.89 -2.72
C PRO A 91 -3.32 14.40 -2.35
N ALA A 92 -2.26 13.64 -2.63
CA ALA A 92 -2.19 12.23 -2.25
C ALA A 92 -2.37 12.07 -0.73
N THR A 93 -3.49 11.46 -0.32
CA THR A 93 -3.95 11.39 1.06
C THR A 93 -4.31 9.95 1.40
N TRP A 94 -3.70 9.42 2.46
CA TRP A 94 -4.06 8.13 3.06
C TRP A 94 -4.87 8.42 4.31
N ALA A 95 -6.12 7.94 4.36
CA ALA A 95 -7.01 8.14 5.49
C ALA A 95 -7.40 6.78 6.10
N SER A 96 -7.37 6.69 7.42
CA SER A 96 -7.83 5.55 8.20
C SER A 96 -9.29 5.71 8.58
N ARG A 97 -9.99 4.60 8.82
CA ARG A 97 -11.39 4.62 9.31
C ARG A 97 -11.54 5.19 10.71
N ASP A 98 -10.45 5.33 11.48
CA ASP A 98 -10.45 6.03 12.77
C ASP A 98 -10.48 7.57 12.63
N GLY A 99 -10.47 8.10 11.40
CA GLY A 99 -10.50 9.53 11.11
C GLY A 99 -9.12 10.20 11.03
N SER A 100 -8.04 9.48 11.33
CA SER A 100 -6.68 9.98 11.11
C SER A 100 -6.28 9.91 9.63
N ALA A 101 -5.52 10.90 9.17
CA ALA A 101 -5.09 10.97 7.78
C ALA A 101 -3.68 11.56 7.64
N VAL A 102 -3.04 11.25 6.53
CA VAL A 102 -1.71 11.79 6.20
C VAL A 102 -1.60 12.10 4.71
N THR A 103 -0.98 13.22 4.39
CA THR A 103 -0.48 13.51 3.04
C THR A 103 1.01 13.17 2.97
N ALA A 104 1.58 13.05 1.78
CA ALA A 104 3.01 12.73 1.66
C ALA A 104 3.67 13.41 0.46
N THR A 105 4.98 13.56 0.56
CA THR A 105 5.84 14.09 -0.50
C THR A 105 6.58 12.93 -1.16
N GLN A 106 6.62 12.91 -2.49
CA GLN A 106 7.35 11.88 -3.23
C GLN A 106 8.85 11.99 -2.97
N VAL A 107 9.47 10.86 -2.61
CA VAL A 107 10.93 10.74 -2.44
C VAL A 107 11.53 10.11 -3.69
N ALA A 108 10.99 8.96 -4.11
CA ALA A 108 11.53 8.22 -5.24
C ALA A 108 10.45 7.37 -5.90
N VAL A 109 10.71 7.01 -7.16
CA VAL A 109 9.97 5.99 -7.90
C VAL A 109 10.94 5.02 -8.55
N ALA A 110 10.48 3.79 -8.80
CA ALA A 110 11.23 2.80 -9.55
C ALA A 110 10.28 1.97 -10.46
N PRO A 111 10.76 1.47 -11.61
CA PRO A 111 9.96 0.62 -12.49
C PRO A 111 9.41 -0.62 -11.77
N ALA A 112 8.16 -1.01 -12.09
CA ALA A 112 7.46 -2.15 -11.49
C ALA A 112 7.06 -3.22 -12.53
N GLY A 113 7.79 -3.26 -13.66
CA GLY A 113 7.44 -4.08 -14.81
C GLY A 113 6.42 -3.42 -15.75
N ALA A 114 6.28 -4.00 -16.94
CA ALA A 114 5.40 -3.47 -17.98
C ALA A 114 3.93 -3.50 -17.55
N GLY A 115 3.18 -2.43 -17.87
CA GLY A 115 1.75 -2.33 -17.57
C GLY A 115 1.40 -1.93 -16.13
N ASN A 116 2.40 -1.70 -15.27
CA ASN A 116 2.18 -1.35 -13.87
C ASN A 116 2.67 0.07 -13.57
N ILE A 117 1.93 0.80 -12.73
CA ILE A 117 2.45 2.05 -12.17
C ILE A 117 3.73 1.80 -11.38
N PRO A 118 4.68 2.76 -11.35
CA PRO A 118 5.94 2.60 -10.63
C PRO A 118 5.74 2.28 -9.15
N TYR A 119 6.69 1.52 -8.60
CA TYR A 119 6.93 1.52 -7.17
C TYR A 119 7.23 2.94 -6.72
N GLN A 120 6.84 3.28 -5.50
CA GLN A 120 7.00 4.63 -4.99
C GLN A 120 7.34 4.59 -3.51
N LEU A 121 8.28 5.45 -3.12
CA LEU A 121 8.51 5.82 -1.75
C LEU A 121 8.07 7.27 -1.55
N VAL A 122 7.26 7.50 -0.53
CA VAL A 122 6.86 8.84 -0.10
C VAL A 122 7.22 9.06 1.36
N LYS A 123 7.56 10.30 1.71
CA LYS A 123 7.74 10.74 3.09
C LYS A 123 6.46 11.39 3.57
N ALA A 124 5.92 10.86 4.66
CA ALA A 124 4.68 11.35 5.25
C ALA A 124 4.86 12.74 5.86
N ASN A 125 3.88 13.61 5.65
CA ASN A 125 3.72 14.87 6.36
C ASN A 125 3.10 14.61 7.75
N PRO A 126 3.03 15.60 8.64
CA PRO A 126 2.31 15.43 9.91
C PRO A 126 0.88 14.96 9.69
N ALA A 127 0.47 13.94 10.43
CA ALA A 127 -0.87 13.39 10.35
C ALA A 127 -1.90 14.32 11.03
N THR A 128 -3.12 14.30 10.53
CA THR A 128 -4.29 14.88 11.18
C THR A 128 -5.07 13.81 11.93
N GLY A 129 -5.88 14.23 12.90
CA GLY A 129 -6.66 13.32 13.77
C GLY A 129 -5.79 12.51 14.73
N SER A 130 -6.39 11.74 15.62
CA SER A 130 -5.70 10.77 16.48
C SER A 130 -5.99 9.37 15.96
N GLY A 131 -4.96 8.55 15.69
CA GLY A 131 -5.19 7.21 15.17
C GLY A 131 -4.01 6.57 14.46
N ALA A 132 -4.30 5.60 13.61
CA ALA A 132 -3.33 4.74 12.95
C ALA A 132 -2.32 5.50 12.08
N MET A 133 -2.70 6.65 11.52
CA MET A 133 -1.81 7.47 10.70
C MET A 133 -0.82 8.32 11.52
N GLN A 134 -1.00 8.42 12.84
CA GLN A 134 -0.08 9.19 13.68
C GLN A 134 1.32 8.59 13.73
N GLY A 135 2.33 9.43 13.49
CA GLY A 135 3.74 9.03 13.50
C GLY A 135 4.19 8.21 12.29
N ILE A 136 3.33 7.99 11.28
CA ILE A 136 3.79 7.44 10.00
C ILE A 136 4.85 8.39 9.42
N SER A 137 6.02 7.85 9.08
CA SER A 137 7.14 8.60 8.51
C SER A 137 7.37 8.31 7.03
N TYR A 138 7.10 7.08 6.59
CA TYR A 138 7.18 6.68 5.19
C TYR A 138 6.02 5.77 4.80
N ILE A 139 5.65 5.85 3.52
CA ILE A 139 4.72 4.92 2.88
C ILE A 139 5.37 4.41 1.61
N GLN A 140 5.43 3.09 1.43
CA GLN A 140 5.83 2.47 0.17
C GLN A 140 4.60 2.01 -0.60
N ARG A 141 4.61 2.22 -1.91
CA ARG A 141 3.73 1.55 -2.86
C ARG A 141 4.51 0.48 -3.61
N VAL A 142 4.09 -0.77 -3.46
CA VAL A 142 4.77 -1.96 -4.02
C VAL A 142 3.75 -2.93 -4.61
N ALA A 143 4.22 -4.03 -5.20
CA ALA A 143 3.37 -5.09 -5.77
C ALA A 143 2.24 -4.55 -6.68
N THR A 144 2.56 -3.56 -7.51
CA THR A 144 1.59 -2.83 -8.33
C THR A 144 1.07 -3.70 -9.47
N LYS A 145 -0.22 -3.58 -9.78
CA LYS A 145 -0.88 -4.19 -10.92
C LYS A 145 -1.72 -3.14 -11.64
N GLY A 146 -1.43 -2.90 -12.91
CA GLY A 146 -2.19 -1.95 -13.72
C GLY A 146 -1.96 -0.48 -13.33
N GLY A 147 -2.98 0.33 -13.59
CA GLY A 147 -3.01 1.77 -13.28
C GLY A 147 -2.19 2.67 -14.20
N VAL A 148 -1.53 2.14 -15.24
CA VAL A 148 -0.81 2.95 -16.23
C VAL A 148 -1.77 3.78 -17.08
N ALA A 149 -1.23 4.77 -17.80
CA ALA A 149 -2.03 5.56 -18.73
C ALA A 149 -2.77 4.66 -19.74
N PRO A 150 -4.00 5.02 -20.14
CA PRO A 150 -4.77 4.27 -21.13
C PRO A 150 -4.01 4.07 -22.44
N ALA A 151 -4.22 2.91 -23.08
CA ALA A 151 -3.62 2.60 -24.38
C ALA A 151 -4.25 3.41 -25.54
N SER A 152 -5.46 3.96 -25.36
CA SER A 152 -6.08 4.83 -26.36
C SER A 152 -5.25 6.09 -26.56
N ALA A 153 -5.11 6.55 -27.80
CA ALA A 153 -4.36 7.76 -28.09
C ALA A 153 -4.97 9.00 -27.38
N CYS A 154 -4.10 9.83 -26.82
CA CYS A 154 -4.45 11.19 -26.41
C CYS A 154 -4.05 12.15 -27.55
N SER A 155 -4.99 12.95 -28.02
CA SER A 155 -4.84 13.84 -29.17
C SER A 155 -5.77 15.06 -29.06
N ALA A 156 -5.72 15.95 -30.04
CA ALA A 156 -6.58 17.14 -30.05
C ALA A 156 -8.08 16.79 -30.05
N SER A 157 -8.48 15.65 -30.63
CA SER A 157 -9.89 15.25 -30.75
C SER A 157 -10.52 14.82 -29.42
N ASN A 158 -9.72 14.49 -28.41
CA ASN A 158 -10.17 14.06 -27.10
C ASN A 158 -9.48 14.82 -25.96
N LEU A 159 -9.07 16.05 -26.21
CA LEU A 159 -8.50 16.94 -25.20
C LEU A 159 -9.50 17.15 -24.04
N GLY A 160 -9.03 17.04 -22.81
CA GLY A 160 -9.85 17.12 -21.60
C GLY A 160 -10.65 15.85 -21.29
N ALA A 161 -10.60 14.82 -22.14
CA ALA A 161 -11.19 13.52 -21.83
C ALA A 161 -10.57 12.95 -20.56
N LYS A 162 -11.42 12.32 -19.73
CA LYS A 162 -11.00 11.65 -18.50
C LYS A 162 -11.23 10.16 -18.62
N GLN A 163 -10.24 9.38 -18.18
CA GLN A 163 -10.34 7.93 -18.14
C GLN A 163 -9.91 7.40 -16.78
N TRP A 164 -10.60 6.37 -16.33
CA TRP A 164 -10.29 5.66 -15.10
C TRP A 164 -9.68 4.31 -15.44
N VAL A 165 -8.47 4.07 -14.95
CA VAL A 165 -7.75 2.80 -15.18
C VAL A 165 -7.70 2.02 -13.87
N PRO A 166 -8.22 0.78 -13.82
CA PRO A 166 -8.14 -0.05 -12.63
C PRO A 166 -6.70 -0.29 -12.20
N TYR A 167 -6.47 -0.32 -10.89
CA TYR A 167 -5.18 -0.69 -10.33
C TYR A 167 -5.31 -1.37 -8.97
N GLN A 168 -4.24 -2.07 -8.61
CA GLN A 168 -3.99 -2.57 -7.27
C GLN A 168 -2.55 -2.28 -6.87
N ALA A 169 -2.30 -2.07 -5.58
CA ALA A 169 -0.95 -2.02 -5.02
C ALA A 169 -0.96 -2.38 -3.53
N ASP A 170 0.17 -2.84 -3.00
CA ASP A 170 0.40 -2.93 -1.57
C ASP A 170 0.93 -1.59 -1.05
N TYR A 171 0.38 -1.11 0.07
CA TYR A 171 0.86 0.05 0.79
C TYR A 171 1.44 -0.37 2.15
N ILE A 172 2.72 -0.09 2.34
CA ILE A 172 3.46 -0.43 3.55
C ILE A 172 3.75 0.84 4.32
N PHE A 173 3.22 0.94 5.53
CA PHE A 173 3.31 2.12 6.37
C PHE A 173 4.37 1.89 7.45
N TRP A 174 5.24 2.89 7.60
CA TRP A 174 6.40 2.82 8.46
C TRP A 174 6.39 3.94 9.49
N LYS A 175 6.91 3.66 10.68
CA LYS A 175 7.26 4.65 11.71
C LYS A 175 8.74 4.56 12.03
N ALA A 176 9.30 5.60 12.63
CA ALA A 176 10.58 5.48 13.30
C ALA A 176 10.49 4.38 14.38
N ALA A 177 11.56 3.58 14.51
CA ALA A 177 11.66 2.50 15.49
C ALA A 177 11.99 3.02 16.89
#